data_AF-A0A7V9GNX3-F1
#
_entry.id   AF-A0A7V9GNX3-F1
#
_cell.length_a   1.000
_cell.length_b   1.000
_cell.length_c   1.000
_cell.angle_alpha   90.00
_cell.angle_beta   90.00
_cell.angle_gamma   90.00
#
_symmetry.space_group_name_H-M   'P 1'
#
loop_
_entity.id
_entity.type
_entity.pdbx_description
1 polymer ?
#
loop_
_entity_poly.entity_id
_entity_poly.type
_entity_poly.pdbx_seq_one_letter_code
_entity_poly.pdbx_strand_id
1 'polypeptide(L)'
;MIKKLLLPFFLFFIQISFGQPSFQLAPPMLKYKSAFFSGSTSFEVIFNQPGSQVRYTLNGKEPTENDLLYSTSVPITKRKQVKVKAFGKNFLPSEIVSATFIKDGKEIHLVSFSKPNESFATSKADILNDNIGGITNHLNGTWLGYDIDTVEINISLKNRETLNYVLINLLQDENSWIFLPEQILVYYYNNKQKAFVLAGKELFTHE
;
A
#
# COMPACT_ATOMS: atom_id res chain seq x y z
N MET A 1 -11.54 77.37 40.32
CA MET A 1 -11.80 75.92 40.44
C MET A 1 -12.37 75.43 39.10
N ILE A 2 -11.53 74.90 38.20
CA ILE A 2 -11.93 74.48 36.84
C ILE A 2 -12.31 73.00 36.89
N LYS A 3 -13.60 72.67 36.68
CA LYS A 3 -14.06 71.29 36.54
C LYS A 3 -13.68 70.76 35.15
N LYS A 4 -12.70 69.86 35.08
CA LYS A 4 -12.40 69.09 33.87
C LYS A 4 -13.50 68.06 33.66
N LEU A 5 -14.28 68.22 32.58
CA LEU A 5 -15.23 67.23 32.10
C LEU A 5 -14.43 66.13 31.37
N LEU A 6 -14.31 64.96 31.97
CA LEU A 6 -13.71 63.78 31.35
C LEU A 6 -14.78 63.08 30.51
N LEU A 7 -14.66 63.18 29.19
CA LEU A 7 -15.48 62.43 28.23
C LEU A 7 -14.87 61.03 28.06
N PRO A 8 -15.61 59.93 28.26
CA PRO A 8 -15.07 58.59 28.08
C PRO A 8 -14.91 58.31 26.58
N PHE A 9 -13.68 58.17 26.13
CA PHE A 9 -13.36 57.75 24.76
C PHE A 9 -13.45 56.23 24.68
N PHE A 10 -14.53 55.70 24.13
CA PHE A 10 -14.70 54.26 23.91
C PHE A 10 -13.90 53.85 22.67
N LEU A 11 -12.75 53.20 22.88
CA LEU A 11 -11.93 52.64 21.82
C LEU A 11 -12.57 51.33 21.35
N PHE A 12 -13.25 51.35 20.20
CA PHE A 12 -13.74 50.14 19.55
C PHE A 12 -12.58 49.45 18.83
N PHE A 13 -12.00 48.41 19.44
CA PHE A 13 -11.12 47.48 18.73
C PHE A 13 -11.97 46.60 17.83
N ILE A 14 -11.95 46.86 16.52
CA ILE A 14 -12.48 45.92 15.53
C ILE A 14 -11.52 44.73 15.47
N GLN A 15 -11.88 43.64 16.13
CA GLN A 15 -11.21 42.36 15.98
C GLN A 15 -11.57 41.80 14.59
N ILE A 16 -10.70 42.01 13.61
CA ILE A 16 -10.81 41.35 12.31
C ILE A 16 -10.20 39.95 12.47
N SER A 17 -11.04 38.96 12.75
CA SER A 17 -10.65 37.57 12.66
C SER A 17 -10.60 37.16 11.19
N PHE A 18 -9.42 36.91 10.65
CA PHE A 18 -9.29 36.25 9.35
C PHE A 18 -9.64 34.77 9.53
N GLY A 19 -10.78 34.35 8.98
CA GLY A 19 -11.11 32.92 8.87
C GLY A 19 -10.08 32.21 8.00
N GLN A 20 -9.75 30.96 8.32
CA GLN A 20 -8.86 30.14 7.50
C GLN A 20 -9.41 30.08 6.07
N PRO A 21 -8.64 30.45 5.02
CA PRO A 21 -9.16 30.71 3.69
C PRO A 21 -9.72 29.45 3.00
N SER A 22 -9.33 28.26 3.46
CA SER A 22 -9.88 26.97 3.03
C SER A 22 -9.52 25.88 4.04
N PHE A 23 -10.39 24.87 4.14
CA PHE A 23 -10.14 23.66 4.92
C PHE A 23 -9.76 22.52 3.98
N GLN A 24 -8.81 21.70 4.39
CA GLN A 24 -8.50 20.46 3.69
C GLN A 24 -9.57 19.41 4.02
N LEU A 25 -10.06 18.73 2.98
CA LEU A 25 -10.95 17.60 3.16
C LEU A 25 -10.24 16.48 3.90
N ALA A 26 -10.97 15.80 4.79
CA ALA A 26 -10.50 14.57 5.38
C ALA A 26 -10.23 13.53 4.26
N PRO A 27 -9.25 12.63 4.43
CA PRO A 27 -9.06 11.53 3.50
C PRO A 27 -10.29 10.60 3.49
N PRO A 28 -10.80 10.17 2.32
CA PRO A 28 -11.85 9.17 2.24
C PRO A 28 -11.46 7.85 2.89
N MET A 29 -12.41 7.14 3.50
CA MET A 29 -12.13 5.81 4.04
C MET A 29 -12.31 4.76 2.94
N LEU A 30 -11.23 4.10 2.56
CA LEU A 30 -11.22 2.98 1.61
C LEU A 30 -11.48 1.66 2.34
N LYS A 31 -12.54 0.95 1.98
CA LYS A 31 -12.95 -0.33 2.58
C LYS A 31 -12.85 -1.46 1.56
N TYR A 32 -12.29 -2.59 1.98
CA TYR A 32 -12.24 -3.82 1.21
C TYR A 32 -11.99 -5.00 2.16
N LYS A 33 -12.36 -6.22 1.74
CA LYS A 33 -12.19 -7.44 2.57
C LYS A 33 -10.72 -7.85 2.68
N SER A 34 -10.01 -7.87 1.55
CA SER A 34 -8.58 -8.17 1.48
C SER A 34 -7.97 -7.54 0.22
N ALA A 35 -6.72 -7.10 0.36
CA ALA A 35 -5.91 -6.64 -0.77
C ALA A 35 -5.37 -7.81 -1.59
N PHE A 36 -5.16 -8.97 -0.97
CA PHE A 36 -4.76 -10.23 -1.61
C PHE A 36 -6.00 -11.10 -1.82
N PHE A 37 -6.23 -11.57 -3.04
CA PHE A 37 -7.48 -12.25 -3.36
C PHE A 37 -7.34 -13.32 -4.45
N SER A 38 -8.19 -14.35 -4.33
CA SER A 38 -8.47 -15.33 -5.37
C SER A 38 -9.73 -14.95 -6.14
N GLY A 39 -9.70 -15.08 -7.46
CA GLY A 39 -10.85 -14.75 -8.32
C GLY A 39 -11.09 -13.25 -8.47
N SER A 40 -11.90 -12.66 -7.58
CA SER A 40 -12.25 -11.23 -7.57
C SER A 40 -12.49 -10.68 -6.16
N THR A 41 -12.24 -9.39 -5.98
CA THR A 41 -12.58 -8.62 -4.77
C THR A 41 -13.24 -7.31 -5.18
N SER A 42 -13.58 -6.44 -4.23
CA SER A 42 -14.06 -5.08 -4.51
C SER A 42 -13.61 -4.12 -3.42
N PHE A 43 -13.66 -2.83 -3.74
CA PHE A 43 -13.50 -1.78 -2.75
C PHE A 43 -14.71 -0.85 -2.72
N GLU A 44 -14.94 -0.27 -1.56
CA GLU A 44 -15.92 0.77 -1.30
C GLU A 44 -15.22 1.99 -0.71
N VAL A 45 -15.78 3.16 -0.93
CA VAL A 45 -15.31 4.41 -0.34
C VAL A 45 -16.43 5.01 0.49
N ILE A 46 -16.09 5.38 1.73
CA ILE A 46 -16.98 6.12 2.63
C ILE A 46 -16.44 7.54 2.77
N PHE A 47 -17.25 8.51 2.37
CA PHE A 47 -16.94 9.92 2.50
C PHE A 47 -18.23 10.76 2.50
N ASN A 48 -18.50 11.45 3.60
CA ASN A 48 -19.80 12.09 3.84
C ASN A 48 -19.67 13.61 4.05
N GLN A 49 -18.85 14.29 3.25
CA GLN A 49 -18.77 15.76 3.26
C GLN A 49 -19.74 16.34 2.21
N PRO A 50 -20.74 17.17 2.60
CA PRO A 50 -21.62 17.83 1.63
C PRO A 50 -20.86 18.71 0.64
N GLY A 51 -21.28 18.69 -0.63
CA GLY A 51 -20.65 19.50 -1.68
C GLY A 51 -19.29 18.98 -2.17
N SER A 52 -18.94 17.75 -1.80
CA SER A 52 -17.72 17.07 -2.22
C SER A 52 -18.00 15.87 -3.14
N GLN A 53 -16.98 15.47 -3.89
CA GLN A 53 -16.97 14.32 -4.77
C GLN A 53 -15.69 13.51 -4.52
N VAL A 54 -15.80 12.19 -4.65
CA VAL A 54 -14.66 11.29 -4.54
C VAL A 54 -14.25 10.83 -5.93
N ARG A 55 -12.98 10.97 -6.27
CA ARG A 55 -12.38 10.51 -7.52
C ARG A 55 -11.39 9.39 -7.24
N TYR A 56 -11.22 8.48 -8.21
CA TYR A 56 -10.27 7.39 -8.07
C TYR A 56 -9.59 7.02 -9.39
N THR A 57 -8.42 6.42 -9.28
CA THR A 57 -7.70 5.78 -10.37
C THR A 57 -7.42 4.32 -10.00
N LEU A 58 -7.24 3.48 -11.02
CA LEU A 58 -6.93 2.04 -10.86
C LEU A 58 -5.52 1.68 -11.35
N ASN A 59 -4.74 2.68 -11.77
CA ASN A 59 -3.42 2.54 -12.39
C ASN A 59 -2.30 3.15 -11.54
N GLY A 60 -2.59 3.58 -10.31
CA GLY A 60 -1.60 4.17 -9.42
C GLY A 60 -1.28 5.65 -9.66
N LYS A 61 -1.89 6.30 -10.67
CA LYS A 61 -1.75 7.75 -10.87
C LYS A 61 -2.53 8.52 -9.81
N GLU A 62 -2.06 9.71 -9.44
CA GLU A 62 -2.82 10.58 -8.56
C GLU A 62 -4.17 10.95 -9.21
N PRO A 63 -5.31 10.80 -8.49
CA PRO A 63 -6.60 11.23 -9.02
C PRO A 63 -6.68 12.74 -9.16
N THR A 64 -7.31 13.17 -10.25
CA THR A 64 -7.70 14.54 -10.58
C THR A 64 -9.23 14.66 -10.58
N GLU A 65 -9.75 15.89 -10.67
CA GLU A 65 -11.20 16.13 -10.76
C GLU A 65 -11.86 15.51 -12.01
N ASN A 66 -11.06 15.16 -13.02
CA ASN A 66 -11.53 14.56 -14.28
C ASN A 66 -11.49 13.03 -14.28
N ASP A 67 -10.92 12.40 -13.24
CA ASP A 67 -10.86 10.94 -13.13
C ASP A 67 -12.23 10.34 -12.76
N LEU A 68 -12.27 9.02 -12.62
CA LEU A 68 -13.51 8.28 -12.37
C LEU A 68 -14.17 8.76 -11.07
N LEU A 69 -15.44 9.15 -11.16
CA LEU A 69 -16.27 9.49 -10.01
C LEU A 69 -16.68 8.20 -9.29
N TYR A 70 -16.43 8.14 -7.99
CA TYR A 70 -16.93 7.05 -7.16
C TYR A 70 -18.42 7.24 -6.86
N SER A 71 -19.22 6.22 -7.16
CA SER A 71 -20.66 6.18 -6.89
C SER A 71 -21.13 4.89 -6.22
N THR A 72 -20.48 3.76 -6.54
CA THR A 72 -20.78 2.43 -6.00
C THR A 72 -19.52 1.61 -5.80
N SER A 73 -19.64 0.47 -5.12
CA SER A 73 -18.57 -0.54 -5.00
C SER A 73 -17.93 -0.86 -6.35
N VAL A 74 -16.60 -0.92 -6.39
CA VAL A 74 -15.83 -1.12 -7.63
C VAL A 74 -15.18 -2.51 -7.61
N PRO A 75 -15.50 -3.40 -8.57
CA PRO A 75 -14.92 -4.74 -8.62
C PRO A 75 -13.47 -4.71 -9.12
N ILE A 76 -12.64 -5.58 -8.54
CA ILE A 76 -11.24 -5.79 -8.86
C ILE A 76 -11.03 -7.27 -9.22
N THR A 77 -10.63 -7.52 -10.46
CA THR A 77 -10.46 -8.88 -11.02
C THR A 77 -9.01 -9.20 -11.42
N LYS A 78 -8.12 -8.21 -11.31
CA LYS A 78 -6.70 -8.26 -11.67
C LYS A 78 -5.91 -7.37 -10.70
N ARG A 79 -4.58 -7.48 -10.71
CA ARG A 79 -3.70 -6.57 -9.97
C ARG A 79 -3.99 -5.11 -10.33
N LYS A 80 -4.20 -4.26 -9.33
CA LYS A 80 -4.49 -2.82 -9.50
C LYS A 80 -3.90 -2.02 -8.33
N GLN A 81 -3.40 -0.83 -8.62
CA GLN A 81 -3.11 0.16 -7.58
C GLN A 81 -4.22 1.19 -7.60
N VAL A 82 -5.03 1.19 -6.55
CA VAL A 82 -6.14 2.10 -6.37
C VAL A 82 -5.66 3.31 -5.60
N LYS A 83 -5.90 4.51 -6.13
CA LYS A 83 -5.75 5.76 -5.40
C LYS A 83 -7.07 6.50 -5.39
N VAL A 84 -7.41 7.10 -4.26
CA VAL A 84 -8.68 7.78 -4.01
C VAL A 84 -8.40 9.16 -3.42
N LYS A 85 -9.11 10.18 -3.92
CA LYS A 85 -8.98 11.56 -3.46
C LYS A 85 -10.34 12.25 -3.48
N ALA A 86 -10.63 13.03 -2.45
CA ALA A 86 -11.84 13.85 -2.41
C ALA A 86 -11.57 15.29 -2.86
N PHE A 87 -12.54 15.83 -3.57
CA PHE A 87 -12.55 17.19 -4.10
C PHE A 87 -13.85 17.87 -3.69
N GLY A 88 -13.82 19.18 -3.44
CA GLY A 88 -15.01 19.94 -3.05
C GLY A 88 -14.85 21.41 -3.35
N LYS A 89 -15.93 22.06 -3.74
CA LYS A 89 -15.90 23.50 -4.02
C LYS A 89 -15.53 24.26 -2.74
N ASN A 90 -14.54 25.15 -2.82
CA ASN A 90 -14.00 25.93 -1.70
C ASN A 90 -13.25 25.11 -0.64
N PHE A 91 -12.90 23.84 -0.92
CA PHE A 91 -12.04 23.03 -0.07
C PHE A 91 -10.70 22.77 -0.76
N LEU A 92 -9.65 22.61 0.04
CA LEU A 92 -8.45 21.95 -0.45
C LEU A 92 -8.75 20.45 -0.61
N PRO A 93 -8.29 19.81 -1.70
CA PRO A 93 -8.46 18.37 -1.88
C PRO A 93 -7.90 17.57 -0.71
N SER A 94 -8.48 16.40 -0.45
CA SER A 94 -7.97 15.53 0.60
C SER A 94 -6.56 15.02 0.28
N GLU A 95 -5.88 14.50 1.30
CA GLU A 95 -4.76 13.57 1.07
C GLU A 95 -5.24 12.35 0.28
N ILE A 96 -4.28 11.70 -0.39
CA ILE A 96 -4.54 10.50 -1.19
C ILE A 96 -4.60 9.28 -0.27
N VAL A 97 -5.64 8.46 -0.45
CA VAL A 97 -5.69 7.12 0.12
C VAL A 97 -5.38 6.10 -0.96
N SER A 98 -4.50 5.14 -0.66
CA SER A 98 -4.00 4.16 -1.63
C SER A 98 -4.14 2.73 -1.12
N ALA A 99 -4.48 1.81 -2.01
CA ALA A 99 -4.39 0.37 -1.76
C ALA A 99 -3.90 -0.36 -3.01
N THR A 100 -3.02 -1.34 -2.81
CA THR A 100 -2.53 -2.19 -3.90
C THR A 100 -3.18 -3.55 -3.79
N PHE A 101 -4.03 -3.88 -4.75
CA PHE A 101 -4.70 -5.18 -4.84
C PHE A 101 -3.84 -6.14 -5.64
N ILE A 102 -3.55 -7.31 -5.06
CA ILE A 102 -2.77 -8.38 -5.64
C ILE A 102 -3.67 -9.59 -5.83
N LYS A 103 -3.80 -10.02 -7.09
CA LYS A 103 -4.46 -11.28 -7.40
C LYS A 103 -3.47 -12.43 -7.24
N ASP A 104 -3.96 -13.57 -6.77
CA ASP A 104 -3.22 -14.82 -6.76
C ASP A 104 -2.60 -15.16 -8.13
N GLY A 105 -1.43 -15.81 -8.06
CA GLY A 105 -0.65 -16.24 -9.21
C GLY A 105 -1.07 -17.62 -9.71
N LYS A 106 -0.08 -18.37 -10.23
CA LYS A 106 -0.26 -19.77 -10.58
C LYS A 106 -0.41 -20.63 -9.32
N GLU A 107 -1.14 -21.74 -9.45
CA GLU A 107 -1.36 -22.66 -8.33
C GLU A 107 -0.03 -23.32 -7.91
N ILE A 108 0.32 -23.14 -6.63
CA ILE A 108 1.53 -23.67 -6.03
C ILE A 108 1.24 -25.04 -5.43
N HIS A 109 2.10 -26.02 -5.72
CA HIS A 109 2.07 -27.33 -5.10
C HIS A 109 2.86 -27.36 -3.80
N LEU A 110 4.09 -26.83 -3.82
CA LEU A 110 4.99 -26.83 -2.68
C LEU A 110 5.88 -25.58 -2.69
N VAL A 111 6.10 -25.02 -1.51
CA VAL A 111 7.15 -24.04 -1.24
C VAL A 111 8.08 -24.61 -0.19
N SER A 112 9.38 -24.50 -0.42
CA SER A 112 10.39 -24.74 0.62
C SER A 112 11.39 -23.60 0.60
N PHE A 113 11.90 -23.23 1.77
CA PHE A 113 12.79 -22.10 1.93
C PHE A 113 13.88 -22.41 2.94
N SER A 114 15.00 -21.67 2.88
CA SER A 114 16.05 -21.71 3.91
C SER A 114 15.44 -21.53 5.30
N LYS A 115 16.06 -22.12 6.33
CA LYS A 115 15.56 -21.98 7.71
C LYS A 115 15.54 -20.50 8.11
N PRO A 116 14.36 -19.90 8.41
CA PRO A 116 14.30 -18.53 8.86
C PRO A 116 14.82 -18.41 10.30
N ASN A 117 15.19 -17.21 10.71
CA ASN A 117 15.56 -16.93 12.08
C ASN A 117 14.31 -16.99 12.97
N GLU A 118 14.32 -17.84 14.00
CA GLU A 118 13.18 -18.11 14.88
C GLU A 118 12.73 -16.87 15.67
N SER A 119 13.61 -15.88 15.85
CA SER A 119 13.26 -14.60 16.49
C SER A 119 12.45 -13.67 15.58
N PHE A 120 12.47 -13.90 14.26
CA PHE A 120 11.92 -12.98 13.25
C PHE A 120 10.91 -13.65 12.30
N ALA A 121 10.51 -14.89 12.58
CA ALA A 121 9.61 -15.63 11.71
C ALA A 121 8.62 -16.48 12.51
N THR A 122 7.39 -16.52 12.02
CA THR A 122 6.46 -17.60 12.36
C THR A 122 6.62 -18.69 11.32
N SER A 123 6.94 -19.91 11.77
CA SER A 123 7.21 -21.07 10.91
C SER A 123 5.93 -21.67 10.29
N LYS A 124 5.08 -20.83 9.69
CA LYS A 124 3.90 -21.29 8.96
C LYS A 124 4.34 -21.73 7.56
N ALA A 125 4.04 -22.98 7.20
CA ALA A 125 4.55 -23.60 5.96
C ALA A 125 4.07 -22.91 4.67
N ASP A 126 2.91 -22.26 4.70
CA ASP A 126 2.28 -21.59 3.55
C ASP A 126 2.43 -20.06 3.59
N ILE A 127 3.26 -19.50 4.48
CA ILE A 127 3.38 -18.04 4.71
C ILE A 127 3.70 -17.24 3.44
N LEU A 128 4.41 -17.84 2.48
CA LEU A 128 4.74 -17.20 1.21
C LEU A 128 3.61 -17.26 0.17
N ASN A 129 2.51 -17.96 0.46
CA ASN A 129 1.40 -18.20 -0.47
C ASN A 129 0.02 -18.27 0.20
N ASP A 130 -0.16 -17.68 1.39
CA ASP A 130 -1.40 -17.72 2.16
C ASP A 130 -2.38 -16.57 1.87
N ASN A 131 -2.03 -15.66 0.96
CA ASN A 131 -2.80 -14.46 0.62
C ASN A 131 -3.08 -13.53 1.81
N ILE A 132 -2.26 -13.53 2.86
CA ILE A 132 -2.34 -12.56 3.95
C ILE A 132 -1.43 -11.37 3.64
N GLY A 133 -0.21 -11.66 3.17
CA GLY A 133 0.82 -10.67 2.91
C GLY A 133 1.44 -10.07 4.18
N GLY A 134 2.57 -9.40 4.01
CA GLY A 134 3.31 -8.77 5.11
C GLY A 134 2.73 -7.41 5.50
N ILE A 135 2.72 -7.10 6.80
CA ILE A 135 2.39 -5.76 7.34
C ILE A 135 3.64 -5.07 7.89
N THR A 136 3.60 -3.75 8.14
CA THR A 136 4.76 -3.01 8.65
C THR A 136 5.28 -3.51 10.00
N ASN A 137 4.39 -4.01 10.87
CA ASN A 137 4.81 -4.66 12.12
C ASN A 137 5.38 -6.07 11.83
N HIS A 138 6.71 -6.17 11.78
CA HIS A 138 7.42 -7.41 11.50
C HIS A 138 7.19 -8.52 12.56
N LEU A 139 6.83 -8.15 13.78
CA LEU A 139 6.62 -9.08 14.90
C LEU A 139 5.25 -9.80 14.86
N ASN A 140 4.40 -9.48 13.88
CA ASN A 140 3.09 -10.11 13.70
C ASN A 140 3.14 -11.53 13.11
N GLY A 141 4.33 -12.05 12.78
CA GLY A 141 4.42 -13.40 12.21
C GLY A 141 3.93 -13.52 10.76
N THR A 142 3.87 -12.40 10.04
CA THR A 142 3.52 -12.35 8.59
C THR A 142 4.76 -12.31 7.70
N TRP A 143 5.95 -12.45 8.28
CA TRP A 143 7.23 -12.38 7.60
C TRP A 143 8.11 -13.60 7.90
N LEU A 144 8.98 -13.91 6.95
CA LEU A 144 10.15 -14.76 7.14
C LEU A 144 11.37 -13.84 7.26
N GLY A 145 11.95 -13.73 8.46
CA GLY A 145 13.19 -13.01 8.69
C GLY A 145 14.42 -13.90 8.53
N TYR A 146 15.48 -13.34 7.95
CA TYR A 146 16.75 -14.03 7.68
C TYR A 146 17.92 -13.16 8.13
N ASP A 147 18.93 -13.81 8.69
CA ASP A 147 20.22 -13.22 9.08
C ASP A 147 21.33 -14.15 8.59
N ILE A 148 21.35 -14.35 7.28
CA ILE A 148 22.28 -15.23 6.54
C ILE A 148 22.57 -14.61 5.18
N ASP A 149 23.71 -14.96 4.59
CA ASP A 149 24.17 -14.38 3.32
C ASP A 149 23.29 -14.72 2.12
N THR A 150 22.63 -15.88 2.11
CA THR A 150 21.83 -16.33 0.96
C THR A 150 20.59 -17.08 1.41
N VAL A 151 19.45 -16.61 0.92
CA VAL A 151 18.15 -17.24 1.12
C VAL A 151 17.74 -17.93 -0.16
N GLU A 152 17.44 -19.22 -0.07
CA GLU A 152 16.87 -19.99 -1.17
C GLU A 152 15.38 -20.19 -0.93
N ILE A 153 14.58 -19.93 -1.98
CA ILE A 153 13.14 -20.20 -2.01
C ILE A 153 12.86 -21.05 -3.24
N ASN A 154 12.43 -22.28 -3.02
CA ASN A 154 12.07 -23.23 -4.06
C ASN A 154 10.55 -23.33 -4.16
N ILE A 155 10.01 -23.04 -5.35
CA ILE A 155 8.57 -23.06 -5.61
C ILE A 155 8.29 -24.10 -6.70
N SER A 156 7.49 -25.11 -6.35
CA SER A 156 6.95 -26.08 -7.30
C SER A 156 5.52 -25.70 -7.65
N LEU A 157 5.25 -25.42 -8.93
CA LEU A 157 3.90 -25.22 -9.43
C LEU A 157 3.17 -26.56 -9.57
N LYS A 158 1.84 -26.55 -9.44
CA LYS A 158 1.01 -27.73 -9.68
C LYS A 158 1.02 -28.17 -11.14
N ASN A 159 1.05 -27.21 -12.06
CA ASN A 159 1.09 -27.45 -13.50
C ASN A 159 2.29 -26.75 -14.13
N ARG A 160 2.84 -27.33 -15.21
CA ARG A 160 3.86 -26.68 -16.02
C ARG A 160 3.21 -25.58 -16.85
N GLU A 161 3.52 -24.34 -16.53
CA GLU A 161 2.94 -23.17 -17.18
C GLU A 161 3.99 -22.07 -17.40
N THR A 162 3.66 -21.11 -18.28
CA THR A 162 4.50 -19.93 -18.49
C THR A 162 4.32 -18.95 -17.33
N LEU A 163 5.44 -18.43 -16.82
CA LEU A 163 5.49 -17.36 -15.84
C LEU A 163 6.01 -16.09 -16.49
N ASN A 164 5.34 -14.96 -16.25
CA ASN A 164 5.77 -13.64 -16.75
C ASN A 164 6.49 -12.83 -15.67
N TYR A 165 6.10 -13.00 -14.41
CA TYR A 165 6.65 -12.29 -13.28
C TYR A 165 6.53 -13.15 -12.02
N VAL A 166 7.47 -12.94 -11.09
CA VAL A 166 7.37 -13.41 -9.71
C VAL A 166 7.18 -12.16 -8.85
N LEU A 167 6.17 -12.17 -8.00
CA LEU A 167 5.95 -11.09 -7.04
C LEU A 167 6.46 -11.54 -5.68
N ILE A 168 7.37 -10.76 -5.12
CA ILE A 168 7.92 -10.95 -3.78
C ILE A 168 7.64 -9.66 -3.02
N ASN A 169 7.13 -9.79 -1.79
CA ASN A 169 7.00 -8.65 -0.89
C ASN A 169 8.20 -8.64 0.05
N LEU A 170 8.82 -7.48 0.22
CA LEU A 170 10.00 -7.27 1.06
C LEU A 170 9.69 -6.17 2.06
N LEU A 171 10.21 -6.31 3.28
CA LEU A 171 10.16 -5.27 4.30
C LEU A 171 11.52 -4.57 4.34
N GLN A 172 11.50 -3.25 4.35
CA GLN A 172 12.65 -2.42 4.69
C GLN A 172 12.26 -1.55 5.88
N ASP A 173 13.04 -1.64 6.95
CA ASP A 173 12.88 -0.85 8.16
C ASP A 173 14.25 -0.75 8.85
N GLU A 174 15.01 0.28 8.47
CA GLU A 174 16.39 0.50 8.93
C GLU A 174 16.48 0.78 10.43
N ASN A 175 15.42 1.34 11.04
CA ASN A 175 15.35 1.53 12.50
C ASN A 175 15.34 0.18 13.23
N SER A 176 14.78 -0.84 12.59
CA SER A 176 14.75 -2.22 13.07
C SER A 176 15.88 -3.07 12.46
N TRP A 177 16.84 -2.44 11.77
CA TRP A 177 17.94 -3.11 11.06
C TRP A 177 17.47 -4.14 10.02
N ILE A 178 16.34 -3.87 9.36
CA ILE A 178 15.79 -4.70 8.30
C ILE A 178 16.11 -4.05 6.95
N PHE A 179 17.02 -4.68 6.21
CA PHE A 179 17.51 -4.18 4.92
C PHE A 179 17.03 -5.07 3.77
N LEU A 180 16.91 -4.48 2.58
CA LEU A 180 16.67 -5.25 1.36
C LEU A 180 17.91 -6.12 1.03
N PRO A 181 17.75 -7.27 0.36
CA PRO A 181 18.89 -8.04 -0.14
C PRO A 181 19.65 -7.23 -1.20
N GLU A 182 20.93 -7.53 -1.45
CA GLU A 182 21.70 -6.93 -2.56
C GLU A 182 21.05 -7.21 -3.93
N GLN A 183 20.55 -8.43 -4.10
CA GLN A 183 19.93 -8.87 -5.34
C GLN A 183 18.93 -9.99 -5.12
N ILE A 184 18.00 -10.13 -6.06
CA ILE A 184 17.15 -11.33 -6.20
C ILE A 184 17.42 -11.95 -7.56
N LEU A 185 17.73 -13.24 -7.55
CA LEU A 185 17.93 -14.04 -8.76
C LEU A 185 16.80 -15.05 -8.88
N VAL A 186 16.15 -15.08 -10.03
CA VAL A 186 15.07 -16.02 -10.33
C VAL A 186 15.58 -17.04 -11.34
N TYR A 187 15.49 -18.31 -10.98
CA TYR A 187 15.86 -19.43 -11.85
C TYR A 187 14.63 -20.28 -12.18
N TYR A 188 14.66 -20.97 -13.31
CA TYR A 188 13.70 -22.03 -13.64
C TYR A 188 14.43 -23.33 -13.99
N TYR A 189 13.81 -24.47 -13.69
CA TYR A 189 14.39 -25.77 -14.03
C TYR A 189 14.15 -26.12 -15.51
N ASN A 190 15.24 -26.27 -16.27
CA ASN A 190 15.20 -26.67 -17.66
C ASN A 190 15.41 -28.19 -17.79
N ASN A 191 14.34 -28.91 -18.14
CA ASN A 191 14.40 -30.38 -18.30
C ASN A 191 15.42 -30.87 -19.34
N LYS A 192 15.68 -30.10 -20.40
CA LYS A 192 16.62 -30.51 -21.46
C LYS A 192 18.07 -30.45 -20.97
N GLN A 193 18.38 -29.41 -20.20
CA GLN A 193 19.72 -29.18 -19.63
C GLN A 193 19.90 -29.86 -18.27
N LYS A 194 18.81 -30.32 -17.65
CA LYS A 194 18.76 -30.86 -16.28
C LYS A 194 19.37 -29.90 -15.26
N ALA A 195 19.20 -28.60 -15.46
CA ALA A 195 19.81 -27.55 -14.66
C ALA A 195 18.84 -26.38 -14.43
N PHE A 196 19.09 -25.62 -13.37
CA PHE A 196 18.47 -24.32 -13.15
C PHE A 196 19.13 -23.26 -14.03
N VAL A 197 18.31 -22.51 -14.75
CA VAL A 197 18.75 -21.46 -15.68
C VAL A 197 18.20 -20.12 -15.21
N LEU A 198 19.05 -19.09 -15.23
CA LEU A 198 18.67 -17.74 -14.82
C LEU A 198 17.56 -17.21 -15.75
N ALA A 199 16.47 -16.76 -15.14
CA ALA A 199 15.31 -16.18 -15.82
C ALA A 199 15.17 -14.67 -15.56
N GLY A 200 15.66 -14.19 -14.42
CA GLY A 200 15.58 -12.77 -14.06
C GLY A 200 16.52 -12.41 -12.91
N LYS A 201 16.87 -11.13 -12.85
CA LYS A 201 17.71 -10.54 -11.81
C LYS A 201 17.15 -9.16 -11.45
N GLU A 202 17.02 -8.90 -10.16
CA GLU A 202 16.74 -7.58 -9.60
C GLU A 202 17.92 -7.19 -8.70
N LEU A 203 18.38 -5.94 -8.79
CA LEU A 203 19.41 -5.36 -7.93
C LEU A 203 18.77 -4.30 -7.04
N PHE A 204 19.15 -4.26 -5.77
CA PHE A 204 18.73 -3.21 -4.85
C PHE A 204 19.92 -2.32 -4.54
N THR A 205 19.68 -1.01 -4.58
CA THR A 205 20.67 -0.01 -4.18
C THR A 205 20.42 0.36 -2.72
N HIS A 206 21.48 0.26 -1.92
CA HIS A 206 21.49 0.74 -0.54
C HIS A 206 22.10 2.14 -0.56
N GLU A 207 21.34 3.14 -0.11
CA GLU A 207 21.84 4.51 0.12
C GLU A 207 22.45 4.64 1.52
#